data_AF-K2EBJ0-F1
#
_entry.id   AF-K2EBJ0-F1
#
_cell.length_a   1.000
_cell.length_b   1.000
_cell.length_c   1.000
_cell.angle_alpha   90.00
_cell.angle_beta   90.00
_cell.angle_gamma   90.00
#
_symmetry.space_group_name_H-M   'P 1'
#
loop_
_entity.id
_entity.type
_entity.pdbx_description
1 polymer ?
#
loop_
_entity_poly.entity_id
_entity_poly.type
_entity_poly.pdbx_seq_one_letter_code
_entity_poly.pdbx_strand_id
1 'polypeptide(L)'
;MFLNNLFPNLPTSTIELMIYIVAALGSVLITYAVFLEVERRQDLVFFVGASCLFVYALYIDNMVFMIASAGLGLASLVEFIEIYLGLHKHDRNELKRVKNLGKNKQQ
;
A
#
# COMPACT_ATOMS: atom_id res chain seq x y z
N MET A 1 -10.03 -12.18 35.80
CA MET A 1 -10.12 -10.86 35.13
C MET A 1 -9.12 -10.70 33.98
N PHE A 2 -7.89 -11.23 34.04
CA PHE A 2 -6.90 -11.11 32.96
C PHE A 2 -7.32 -11.78 31.62
N LEU A 3 -8.03 -12.90 31.70
CA LEU A 3 -8.51 -13.64 30.52
C LEU A 3 -9.67 -12.97 29.78
N ASN A 4 -10.41 -12.06 30.42
CA ASN A 4 -11.56 -11.39 29.78
C ASN A 4 -11.12 -10.32 28.77
N ASN A 5 -9.88 -9.84 28.84
CA ASN A 5 -9.32 -8.86 27.90
C ASN A 5 -8.47 -9.50 26.80
N LEU A 6 -8.34 -10.83 26.80
CA LEU A 6 -7.55 -11.56 25.80
C LEU A 6 -8.32 -11.74 24.49
N PHE A 7 -9.65 -11.75 24.56
CA PHE A 7 -10.51 -11.82 23.40
C PHE A 7 -10.97 -10.40 23.01
N PRO A 8 -10.65 -9.93 21.80
CA PRO A 8 -11.20 -8.67 21.31
C PRO A 8 -12.72 -8.80 21.20
N ASN A 9 -13.42 -7.67 21.34
CA ASN A 9 -14.86 -7.63 21.06
C ASN A 9 -15.10 -8.09 19.62
N LEU A 10 -15.85 -9.19 19.49
CA LEU A 10 -16.20 -9.72 18.20
C LEU A 10 -17.32 -8.90 17.57
N PRO A 11 -17.31 -8.73 16.25
CA PRO A 11 -18.34 -7.99 15.56
C PRO A 11 -19.70 -8.66 15.74
N THR A 12 -20.68 -7.87 16.15
CA THR A 12 -22.02 -8.37 16.50
C THR A 12 -22.99 -8.30 15.33
N SER A 13 -22.66 -7.50 14.32
CA SER A 13 -23.47 -7.30 13.12
C SER A 13 -22.79 -7.84 11.86
N THR A 14 -23.58 -8.29 10.89
CA THR A 14 -23.07 -8.78 9.61
C THR A 14 -22.28 -7.71 8.85
N ILE A 15 -22.72 -6.45 8.91
CA ILE A 15 -22.05 -5.32 8.25
C ILE A 15 -20.67 -5.10 8.85
N GLU A 16 -20.59 -5.05 10.18
CA GLU A 16 -19.34 -4.90 10.89
C GLU A 16 -18.37 -6.05 10.55
N LEU A 17 -18.85 -7.30 10.56
CA LEU A 17 -18.04 -8.46 10.18
C LEU A 17 -17.48 -8.33 8.75
N MET A 18 -18.29 -7.87 7.79
CA MET A 18 -17.81 -7.62 6.42
C MET A 18 -16.72 -6.55 6.37
N ILE A 19 -16.86 -5.47 7.15
CA ILE A 19 -15.85 -4.41 7.22
C ILE A 19 -14.53 -4.96 7.79
N TYR A 20 -14.58 -5.76 8.85
CA TYR A 20 -13.38 -6.40 9.42
C TYR A 20 -12.72 -7.37 8.43
N ILE A 21 -13.51 -8.13 7.65
CA ILE A 21 -12.97 -9.00 6.58
C ILE A 21 -12.27 -8.16 5.51
N VAL A 22 -12.89 -7.06 5.06
CA VAL A 22 -12.29 -6.14 4.09
C VAL A 22 -10.99 -5.53 4.65
N ALA A 23 -10.96 -5.17 5.93
CA ALA A 23 -9.76 -4.66 6.59
C ALA A 23 -8.63 -5.71 6.64
N ALA A 24 -8.97 -6.95 6.95
CA ALA A 24 -8.01 -8.07 6.97
C ALA A 24 -7.45 -8.33 5.57
N LEU A 25 -8.30 -8.36 4.54
CA LEU A 25 -7.87 -8.48 3.15
C LEU A 25 -6.99 -7.30 2.73
N GLY A 26 -7.36 -6.07 3.10
CA GLY A 26 -6.55 -4.87 2.84
C GLY A 26 -5.15 -4.98 3.45
N SER A 27 -5.06 -5.45 4.70
CA SER A 27 -3.78 -5.67 5.39
C SER A 27 -2.90 -6.69 4.68
N VAL A 28 -3.49 -7.79 4.21
CA VAL A 28 -2.79 -8.82 3.43
C VAL A 28 -2.30 -8.24 2.09
N LEU A 29 -3.12 -7.46 1.39
CA LEU A 29 -2.75 -6.83 0.13
C LEU A 29 -1.60 -5.84 0.28
N ILE A 30 -1.64 -4.97 1.29
CA ILE A 30 -0.53 -4.05 1.60
C ILE A 30 0.76 -4.82 1.89
N THR A 31 0.68 -5.88 2.70
CA THR A 31 1.85 -6.71 3.02
C THR A 31 2.40 -7.40 1.77
N TYR A 32 1.51 -7.92 0.91
CA TYR A 32 1.89 -8.56 -0.34
C TYR A 32 2.53 -7.56 -1.33
N ALA A 33 2.03 -6.32 -1.39
CA ALA A 33 2.58 -5.28 -2.25
C ALA A 33 4.06 -4.98 -1.94
N VAL A 34 4.49 -5.08 -0.67
CA VAL A 34 5.90 -4.89 -0.27
C VAL A 34 6.84 -5.91 -0.94
N PHE A 35 6.36 -7.12 -1.23
CA PHE A 35 7.16 -8.17 -1.88
C PHE A 35 7.01 -8.17 -3.40
N LEU A 36 6.20 -7.28 -3.98
CA LEU A 36 5.97 -7.24 -5.40
C LEU A 36 7.10 -6.47 -6.09
N GLU A 37 7.94 -7.14 -6.87
CA GLU A 37 9.06 -6.48 -7.58
C GLU A 37 8.64 -5.73 -8.87
N VAL A 38 7.36 -5.83 -9.26
CA VAL A 38 6.83 -5.25 -10.50
C VAL A 38 6.08 -3.95 -10.18
N GLU A 39 6.73 -2.81 -10.41
CA GLU A 39 6.25 -1.44 -10.11
C GLU A 39 4.76 -1.24 -10.45
N ARG A 40 4.37 -1.45 -11.73
CA ARG A 40 2.95 -1.23 -12.14
C ARG A 40 1.92 -2.09 -11.39
N ARG A 41 2.32 -3.30 -10.97
CA ARG A 41 1.41 -4.19 -10.23
C ARG A 41 1.43 -3.85 -8.74
N GLN A 42 2.56 -3.38 -8.23
CA GLN A 42 2.75 -2.98 -6.85
C GLN A 42 1.84 -1.81 -6.49
N ASP A 43 1.84 -0.76 -7.31
CA ASP A 43 1.08 0.47 -7.04
C ASP A 43 -0.43 0.21 -7.01
N LEU A 44 -0.92 -0.60 -7.94
CA LEU A 44 -2.34 -0.97 -7.97
C LEU A 44 -2.74 -1.81 -6.75
N VAL A 45 -1.87 -2.71 -6.28
CA VAL A 45 -2.13 -3.50 -5.06
C VAL A 45 -2.07 -2.60 -3.82
N PHE A 46 -1.13 -1.65 -3.75
CA PHE A 46 -1.12 -0.64 -2.68
C PHE A 46 -2.39 0.20 -2.67
N PHE A 47 -2.87 0.66 -3.83
CA PHE A 47 -4.09 1.45 -3.93
C PHE A 47 -5.32 0.67 -3.43
N VAL A 48 -5.49 -0.58 -3.88
CA VAL A 48 -6.62 -1.43 -3.47
C VAL A 48 -6.54 -1.74 -1.97
N GLY A 49 -5.35 -2.14 -1.49
CA GLY A 49 -5.14 -2.43 -0.07
C GLY A 49 -5.40 -1.22 0.82
N ALA A 50 -4.91 -0.04 0.43
CA ALA A 50 -5.12 1.21 1.15
C ALA A 50 -6.59 1.63 1.14
N SER A 51 -7.31 1.41 0.03
CA SER A 51 -8.75 1.67 -0.06
C SER A 51 -9.56 0.80 0.89
N CYS A 52 -9.22 -0.49 1.00
CA CYS A 52 -9.83 -1.40 1.98
C CYS A 52 -9.60 -0.93 3.43
N LEU A 53 -8.37 -0.52 3.76
CA LEU A 53 -8.04 0.00 5.08
C LEU A 53 -8.70 1.35 5.36
N PHE A 54 -8.89 2.19 4.35
CA PHE A 54 -9.60 3.46 4.48
C PHE A 54 -11.08 3.27 4.83
N VAL A 55 -11.76 2.28 4.24
CA VAL A 55 -13.14 1.92 4.63
C VAL A 55 -13.20 1.52 6.10
N TYR A 56 -12.22 0.75 6.58
CA TYR A 56 -12.14 0.41 7.99
C TYR A 56 -11.82 1.62 8.87
N ALA A 57 -10.92 2.51 8.44
CA ALA A 57 -10.59 3.74 9.15
C ALA A 57 -11.80 4.67 9.31
N LEU A 58 -12.64 4.77 8.28
CA LEU A 58 -13.94 5.45 8.34
C LEU A 58 -14.88 4.78 9.34
N TYR A 59 -14.95 3.44 9.35
CA TYR A 59 -15.82 2.70 10.26
C TYR A 59 -15.47 2.90 11.74
N ILE A 60 -14.18 3.03 12.07
CA ILE A 60 -13.71 3.26 13.45
C ILE A 60 -13.55 4.75 13.79
N ASP A 61 -13.96 5.66 12.90
CA ASP A 61 -13.84 7.11 13.04
C ASP A 61 -12.42 7.60 13.41
N ASN A 62 -11.38 6.94 12.88
CA ASN A 62 -9.99 7.27 13.21
C ASN A 62 -9.36 8.20 12.16
N MET A 63 -9.30 9.50 12.47
CA MET A 63 -8.79 10.53 11.57
C MET A 63 -7.33 10.33 11.14
N VAL A 64 -6.46 9.90 12.05
CA VAL A 64 -5.05 9.66 11.73
C VAL A 64 -4.93 8.51 10.75
N PHE A 65 -5.67 7.42 11.00
CA PHE A 65 -5.65 6.27 10.12
C PHE A 65 -6.26 6.60 8.75
N MET A 66 -7.37 7.36 8.73
CA MET A 66 -7.98 7.83 7.49
C MET A 66 -6.99 8.60 6.62
N ILE A 67 -6.28 9.58 7.19
CA ILE A 67 -5.29 10.38 6.46
C ILE A 67 -4.15 9.49 5.97
N ALA A 68 -3.64 8.58 6.80
CA ALA A 68 -2.55 7.69 6.42
C ALA A 68 -2.93 6.76 5.26
N SER A 69 -4.09 6.09 5.34
CA SER A 69 -4.56 5.20 4.27
C SER A 69 -4.96 5.97 3.01
N ALA A 70 -5.55 7.16 3.15
CA ALA A 70 -5.86 8.01 2.00
C ALA A 70 -4.60 8.53 1.31
N GLY A 71 -3.59 8.96 2.08
CA GLY A 71 -2.30 9.40 1.54
C GLY A 71 -1.61 8.27 0.78
N LEU A 72 -1.57 7.06 1.34
CA LEU A 72 -1.01 5.89 0.67
C LEU A 72 -1.78 5.53 -0.62
N GLY A 73 -3.12 5.54 -0.56
CA GLY A 73 -3.96 5.28 -1.72
C GLY A 73 -3.77 6.32 -2.83
N LEU A 74 -3.77 7.61 -2.49
CA LEU A 74 -3.62 8.67 -3.49
C LEU A 74 -2.21 8.69 -4.10
N ALA A 75 -1.16 8.49 -3.29
CA ALA A 75 0.21 8.42 -3.80
C ALA A 75 0.39 7.27 -4.79
N SER A 76 -0.06 6.06 -4.42
CA SER A 76 0.00 4.88 -5.29
C SER A 76 -0.88 5.02 -6.54
N LEU A 77 -2.01 5.72 -6.45
CA LEU A 77 -2.84 6.01 -7.62
C LEU A 77 -2.16 6.97 -8.60
N VAL A 78 -1.52 8.03 -8.11
CA VAL A 78 -0.79 8.97 -8.97
C VAL A 78 0.35 8.27 -9.69
N GLU A 79 1.17 7.50 -8.96
CA GLU A 79 2.27 6.71 -9.53
C GLU A 79 1.77 5.70 -10.58
N PHE A 80 0.69 4.98 -10.27
CA PHE A 80 0.04 4.08 -11.22
C PHE A 80 -0.41 4.80 -12.51
N ILE A 81 -1.01 5.99 -12.39
CA ILE A 81 -1.44 6.80 -13.53
C ILE A 81 -0.24 7.28 -14.35
N GLU A 82 0.83 7.74 -13.71
CA GLU A 82 2.06 8.18 -14.38
C GLU A 82 2.72 7.06 -15.18
N ILE A 83 2.78 5.85 -14.61
CA ILE A 83 3.28 4.65 -15.28
C ILE A 83 2.34 4.25 -16.43
N TYR A 84 1.02 4.30 -16.21
CA TYR A 84 0.03 3.93 -17.22
C TYR A 84 0.06 4.87 -18.44
N LEU A 85 0.24 6.17 -18.22
CA LEU A 85 0.36 7.17 -19.28
C LEU A 85 1.75 7.16 -19.96
N GLY A 86 2.70 6.37 -19.47
CA GLY A 86 4.05 6.26 -20.03
C GLY A 86 4.88 7.55 -19.86
N LEU A 87 4.48 8.43 -18.95
CA LEU A 87 5.21 9.66 -18.62
C LEU A 87 6.47 9.35 -17.80
N HIS A 88 6.48 8.23 -17.08
CA HIS A 88 7.65 7.70 -16.37
C HIS A 88 8.49 6.78 -17.27
N LYS A 89 9.64 7.29 -17.76
CA LYS A 89 10.72 6.44 -18.27
C LYS A 89 11.54 5.95 -17.08
N HIS A 90 11.34 4.70 -16.67
CA HIS A 90 12.29 4.03 -15.81
C HIS A 90 13.64 3.95 -16.56
N ASP A 91 14.59 4.82 -16.22
CA ASP A 91 15.92 4.78 -16.82
C ASP A 91 16.70 3.60 -16.25
N ARG A 92 16.47 2.40 -16.81
CA ARG A 92 17.29 1.21 -16.54
C ARG A 92 18.79 1.44 -16.79
N ASN A 93 19.19 2.56 -17.37
CA ASN A 93 20.59 2.91 -17.56
C ASN A 93 21.20 3.71 -16.40
N GLU A 94 20.51 4.10 -15.33
CA GLU A 94 21.16 4.80 -14.21
C GLU A 94 22.31 3.96 -13.62
N LEU A 95 22.08 2.66 -13.38
CA LEU A 95 23.12 1.73 -12.92
C LEU A 95 24.26 1.58 -13.94
N LYS A 96 23.96 1.57 -15.24
CA LYS A 96 24.99 1.54 -16.29
C LYS A 96 25.76 2.86 -16.37
N ARG A 97 25.09 3.99 -16.16
CA ARG A 97 25.67 5.34 -16.17
C ARG A 97 26.60 5.54 -14.98
N VAL A 98 26.18 5.13 -13.78
CA VAL A 98 27.04 5.12 -12.57
C VAL A 98 28.24 4.19 -12.74
N LYS A 99 28.04 2.98 -13.28
CA LYS A 99 29.14 2.05 -13.57
C LYS A 99 30.15 2.61 -14.58
N ASN A 100 29.68 3.31 -15.61
CA ASN A 100 30.54 3.95 -16.62
C ASN A 100 31.25 5.20 -16.07
N LEU A 101 30.59 5.99 -15.23
CA LEU A 101 31.19 7.13 -14.52
C LEU A 101 32.32 6.68 -13.57
N GLY A 102 32.16 5.55 -12.89
CA GLY A 102 33.22 4.97 -12.06
C GLY A 102 34.43 4.48 -12.85
N LYS A 103 34.22 3.90 -14.04
CA LYS A 103 35.30 3.45 -14.93
C LYS A 103 36.13 4.61 -15.51
N ASN A 104 35.50 5.71 -15.89
CA ASN A 104 36.21 6.87 -16.45
C ASN A 104 37.04 7.67 -15.43
N LYS A 105 36.83 7.47 -14.12
CA LYS A 105 37.68 8.08 -13.07
C LYS A 105 38.94 7.27 -12.74
N GLN A 106 39.08 6.05 -13.29
CA GLN A 106 40.23 5.18 -13.06
C GLN A 106 41.21 5.13 -14.25
N GLN A 107 40.96 5.93 -15.30
CA GLN A 107 41.92 6.23 -16.36
C GLN A 107 42.51 7.62 -16.14
#